data_AF-J4IBC4-F1
#
_entry.id   AF-J4IBC4-F1
#
_cell.length_a   1.000
_cell.length_b   1.000
_cell.length_c   1.000
_cell.angle_alpha   90.00
_cell.angle_beta   90.00
_cell.angle_gamma   90.00
#
_symmetry.space_group_name_H-M   'P 1'
#
loop_
_entity.id
_entity.type
_entity.pdbx_description
1 polymer ?
#
loop_
_entity_poly.entity_id
_entity_poly.type
_entity_poly.pdbx_seq_one_letter_code
_entity_poly.pdbx_strand_id
1 'polypeptide(L)'
;MGEPVPRFRSQATKLKRVMQLKYPSAKSPSSFVDFDPHITLATILTTPTCAAELRAAVPCGQAALAPTFKSVDVGEKYFMSVYAVVHESPGLAALRAHLREALGADKVPPVPHLSLYYIDDADRDDRARVANELKNSGRVVGRPDGGVALNCAQEVGPGTEPDLLSGFEGAEIWIAKCDGPVPGWEVVDKISLA
;
A
#
# COMPACT_ATOMS: atom_id res chain seq x y z
N MET A 1 -27.43 -13.35 12.25
CA MET A 1 -26.24 -12.86 12.99
C MET A 1 -25.05 -13.01 12.06
N GLY A 2 -24.56 -11.91 11.50
CA GLY A 2 -23.34 -11.96 10.67
C GLY A 2 -22.12 -12.04 11.58
N GLU A 3 -21.16 -12.89 11.24
CA GLU A 3 -19.87 -12.92 11.95
C GLU A 3 -19.20 -11.52 11.90
N PRO A 4 -18.52 -11.10 12.98
CA PRO A 4 -17.81 -9.83 12.99
C PRO A 4 -16.74 -9.82 11.89
N VAL A 5 -16.78 -8.80 11.03
CA VAL A 5 -15.77 -8.60 9.98
C VAL A 5 -14.41 -8.33 10.66
N PRO A 6 -13.35 -9.09 10.36
CA PRO A 6 -12.03 -8.86 10.93
C PRO A 6 -11.54 -7.43 10.68
N ARG A 7 -10.91 -6.82 11.69
CA ARG A 7 -10.50 -5.40 11.68
C ARG A 7 -9.68 -5.02 10.44
N PHE A 8 -8.76 -5.88 10.01
CA PHE A 8 -7.94 -5.65 8.81
C PHE A 8 -8.77 -5.59 7.51
N ARG A 9 -9.82 -6.42 7.36
CA ARG A 9 -10.73 -6.36 6.21
C ARG A 9 -11.48 -5.03 6.17
N SER A 10 -11.85 -4.51 7.34
CA SER A 10 -12.47 -3.18 7.43
C SER A 10 -11.51 -2.05 7.03
N GLN A 11 -10.22 -2.17 7.35
CA GLN A 11 -9.20 -1.17 6.99
C GLN A 11 -8.87 -1.17 5.50
N ALA A 12 -8.78 -2.35 4.86
CA ALA A 12 -8.57 -2.42 3.41
C ALA A 12 -9.70 -1.74 2.64
N THR A 13 -10.96 -1.96 3.03
CA THR A 13 -12.12 -1.25 2.45
C THR A 13 -12.04 0.26 2.67
N LYS A 14 -11.63 0.71 3.86
CA LYS A 14 -11.43 2.13 4.16
C LYS A 14 -10.35 2.77 3.29
N LEU A 15 -9.21 2.10 3.13
CA LEU A 15 -8.11 2.57 2.27
C LEU A 15 -8.55 2.66 0.81
N LYS A 16 -9.29 1.66 0.31
CA LYS A 16 -9.81 1.70 -1.07
C LYS A 16 -10.68 2.93 -1.34
N ARG A 17 -11.43 3.46 -0.37
CA ARG A 17 -12.18 4.72 -0.54
C ARG A 17 -11.28 5.92 -0.81
N VAL A 18 -10.12 5.97 -0.16
CA VAL A 18 -9.13 7.02 -0.41
C VAL A 18 -8.50 6.86 -1.78
N MET A 19 -8.37 5.63 -2.28
CA MET A 19 -7.78 5.27 -3.58
C MET A 19 -8.77 5.36 -4.76
N GLN A 20 -9.99 5.86 -4.53
CA GLN A 20 -11.07 5.84 -5.52
C GLN A 20 -11.18 7.10 -6.40
N LEU A 21 -10.39 8.15 -6.16
CA LEU A 21 -10.36 9.29 -7.10
C LEU A 21 -9.96 8.79 -8.49
N LYS A 22 -10.83 9.00 -9.47
CA LYS A 22 -10.55 8.75 -10.89
C LYS A 22 -10.67 10.08 -11.64
N TYR A 23 -9.77 10.30 -12.59
CA TYR A 23 -9.86 11.46 -13.48
C TYR A 23 -10.35 10.99 -14.85
N PRO A 24 -11.53 11.45 -15.31
CA PRO A 24 -12.04 11.12 -16.64
C PRO A 24 -11.11 11.56 -17.78
N SER A 25 -10.18 12.47 -17.51
CA SER A 25 -9.20 12.98 -18.46
C SER A 25 -7.93 12.14 -18.59
N ALA A 26 -7.82 11.00 -17.89
CA ALA A 26 -6.65 10.13 -17.98
C ALA A 26 -6.47 9.63 -19.42
N LYS A 27 -5.24 9.74 -19.94
CA LYS A 27 -4.88 9.33 -21.29
C LYS A 27 -4.48 7.86 -21.35
N SER A 28 -3.90 7.33 -20.28
CA SER A 28 -3.45 5.94 -20.22
C SER A 28 -4.47 5.05 -19.50
N PRO A 29 -4.81 3.86 -20.07
CA PRO A 29 -5.63 2.87 -19.38
C PRO A 29 -4.93 2.24 -18.16
N SER A 30 -3.62 2.45 -18.03
CA SER A 30 -2.83 2.00 -16.86
C SER A 30 -2.88 2.99 -15.69
N SER A 31 -3.36 4.22 -15.91
CA SER A 31 -3.52 5.21 -14.85
C SER A 31 -4.78 4.94 -14.04
N PHE A 32 -4.71 5.17 -12.73
CA PHE A 32 -5.84 5.03 -11.81
C PHE A 32 -6.49 3.64 -11.83
N VAL A 33 -5.71 2.59 -12.05
CA VAL A 33 -6.19 1.19 -11.93
C VAL A 33 -6.54 0.86 -10.47
N ASP A 34 -7.49 -0.05 -10.28
CA ASP A 34 -7.80 -0.59 -8.95
C ASP A 34 -6.81 -1.67 -8.55
N PHE A 35 -6.44 -1.70 -7.27
CA PHE A 35 -5.61 -2.73 -6.66
C PHE A 35 -5.87 -2.83 -5.17
N ASP A 36 -5.44 -3.92 -4.54
CA ASP A 36 -5.51 -4.07 -3.08
C ASP A 36 -4.45 -3.21 -2.40
N PRO A 37 -4.78 -2.47 -1.32
CA PRO A 37 -3.78 -1.71 -0.57
C PRO A 37 -2.75 -2.64 0.06
N HIS A 38 -1.47 -2.45 -0.25
CA HIS A 38 -0.38 -3.31 0.21
C HIS A 38 0.93 -2.52 0.38
N ILE A 39 1.89 -3.12 1.09
CA ILE A 39 3.30 -2.70 1.10
C ILE A 39 4.11 -3.81 0.44
N THR A 40 4.87 -3.50 -0.59
CA THR A 40 5.79 -4.46 -1.20
C THR A 40 6.95 -4.76 -0.25
N LEU A 41 7.11 -6.03 0.11
CA LEU A 41 8.20 -6.50 0.98
C LEU A 41 9.44 -6.92 0.18
N ALA A 42 9.25 -7.68 -0.90
CA ALA A 42 10.30 -8.10 -1.81
C ALA A 42 9.74 -8.38 -3.20
N THR A 43 10.61 -8.35 -4.21
CA THR A 43 10.30 -8.73 -5.60
C THR A 43 11.44 -9.59 -6.13
N ILE A 44 11.11 -10.76 -6.69
CA ILE A 44 12.05 -11.64 -7.39
C ILE A 44 11.52 -11.93 -8.80
N LEU A 45 12.38 -12.42 -9.70
CA LEU A 45 11.97 -12.80 -11.05
C LEU A 45 11.05 -14.02 -11.01
N THR A 46 10.06 -14.03 -11.90
CA THR A 46 9.15 -15.16 -12.04
C THR A 46 9.92 -16.39 -12.56
N THR A 47 9.98 -17.43 -11.73
CA THR A 47 10.54 -18.75 -12.04
C THR A 47 9.57 -19.82 -11.54
N PRO A 48 9.70 -21.09 -11.97
CA PRO A 48 8.85 -22.16 -11.43
C PRO A 48 8.92 -22.34 -9.91
N THR A 49 9.99 -21.87 -9.26
CA THR A 49 10.25 -22.04 -7.82
C THR A 49 10.04 -20.77 -6.99
N CYS A 50 9.78 -19.61 -7.63
CA CYS A 50 9.79 -18.30 -6.97
C CYS A 50 8.78 -18.19 -5.81
N ALA A 51 7.60 -18.81 -5.93
CA ALA A 51 6.60 -18.80 -4.85
C ALA A 51 7.10 -19.57 -3.60
N ALA A 52 7.75 -20.72 -3.80
CA ALA A 52 8.33 -21.49 -2.70
C ALA A 52 9.51 -20.76 -2.05
N GLU A 53 10.34 -20.10 -2.86
CA GLU A 53 11.46 -19.27 -2.38
C GLU A 53 10.97 -18.09 -1.52
N LEU A 54 9.96 -17.35 -2.00
CA LEU A 54 9.35 -16.25 -1.24
C LEU A 54 8.70 -16.75 0.05
N ARG A 55 8.01 -17.91 0.01
CA ARG A 55 7.41 -18.50 1.22
C ARG A 55 8.46 -18.89 2.25
N ALA A 56 9.55 -19.52 1.81
CA ALA A 56 10.64 -19.95 2.68
C ALA A 56 11.42 -18.77 3.30
N ALA A 57 11.43 -17.61 2.63
CA ALA A 57 12.08 -16.40 3.13
C ALA A 57 11.27 -15.65 4.21
N VAL A 58 10.00 -16.01 4.44
CA VAL A 58 9.22 -15.41 5.53
C VAL A 58 9.56 -16.12 6.85
N PRO A 59 9.99 -15.41 7.90
CA PRO A 59 10.31 -16.02 9.20
C PRO A 59 9.12 -16.80 9.77
N CYS A 60 9.39 -18.02 10.26
CA CYS A 60 8.39 -18.78 11.00
C CYS A 60 7.95 -18.00 12.25
N GLY A 61 6.64 -17.89 12.47
CA GLY A 61 6.10 -17.13 13.60
C GLY A 61 6.27 -15.62 13.48
N GLN A 62 6.48 -15.09 12.27
CA GLN A 62 6.47 -13.64 12.02
C GLN A 62 5.19 -13.03 12.59
N ALA A 63 5.38 -12.11 13.55
CA ALA A 63 4.28 -11.39 14.18
C ALA A 63 3.60 -10.44 13.20
N ALA A 64 2.31 -10.19 13.42
CA ALA A 64 1.56 -9.18 12.69
C ALA A 64 2.23 -7.79 12.79
N LEU A 65 2.12 -7.03 11.71
CA LEU A 65 2.72 -5.70 11.62
C LEU A 65 1.64 -4.63 11.69
N ALA A 66 1.93 -3.50 12.32
CA ALA A 66 1.03 -2.34 12.36
C ALA A 66 1.76 -1.07 11.88
N PRO A 67 2.17 -0.99 10.59
CA PRO A 67 2.81 0.19 10.06
C PRO A 67 1.90 1.42 10.16
N THR A 68 2.50 2.56 10.52
CA THR A 68 1.84 3.87 10.54
C THR A 68 2.32 4.75 9.39
N PHE A 69 1.47 5.65 8.91
CA PHE A 69 1.79 6.57 7.81
C PHE A 69 2.60 7.76 8.30
N LYS A 70 3.74 7.99 7.64
CA LYS A 70 4.66 9.09 7.87
C LYS A 70 4.28 10.32 7.05
N SER A 71 4.09 10.14 5.74
CA SER A 71 3.78 11.22 4.81
C SER A 71 3.06 10.68 3.58
N VAL A 72 2.44 11.58 2.80
CA VAL A 72 1.97 11.29 1.44
C VAL A 72 2.84 12.06 0.47
N ASP A 73 3.54 11.31 -0.37
CA ASP A 73 4.58 11.78 -1.27
C ASP A 73 4.20 11.51 -2.73
N VAL A 74 4.85 12.24 -3.62
CA VAL A 74 4.75 12.09 -5.08
C VAL A 74 6.09 11.60 -5.60
N GLY A 75 6.06 10.63 -6.50
CA GLY A 75 7.27 10.10 -7.13
C GLY A 75 7.18 10.04 -8.64
N GLU A 76 8.33 9.79 -9.25
CA GLU A 76 8.49 9.82 -10.71
C GLU A 76 8.25 8.45 -11.38
N LYS A 77 8.07 7.39 -10.60
CA LYS A 77 7.91 6.02 -11.10
C LYS A 77 6.45 5.61 -11.05
N TYR A 78 5.99 4.83 -12.03
CA TYR A 78 4.63 4.29 -12.10
C TYR A 78 4.13 3.71 -10.76
N PHE A 79 4.87 2.77 -10.16
CA PHE A 79 4.50 2.13 -8.88
C PHE A 79 4.65 3.03 -7.64
N MET A 80 5.25 4.20 -7.80
CA MET A 80 5.45 5.20 -6.74
C MET A 80 4.93 6.56 -7.21
N SER A 81 3.75 6.61 -7.84
CA SER A 81 3.19 7.85 -8.38
C SER A 81 2.67 8.76 -7.26
N VAL A 82 1.72 8.25 -6.47
CA VAL A 82 1.26 8.88 -5.22
C VAL A 82 1.18 7.78 -4.17
N TYR A 83 1.89 7.94 -3.07
CA TYR A 83 2.06 6.88 -2.08
C TYR A 83 2.18 7.43 -0.66
N ALA A 84 1.73 6.65 0.31
CA ALA A 84 1.96 6.90 1.72
C ALA A 84 3.27 6.23 2.14
N VAL A 85 4.27 7.02 2.52
CA VAL A 85 5.47 6.49 3.19
C VAL A 85 5.05 5.98 4.56
N VAL A 86 5.53 4.80 4.95
CA VAL A 86 5.28 4.28 6.30
C VAL A 86 6.49 4.47 7.21
N HIS A 87 6.24 4.62 8.51
CA HIS A 87 7.29 4.54 9.50
C HIS A 87 7.90 3.14 9.50
N GLU A 88 9.23 3.09 9.50
CA GLU A 88 9.97 1.84 9.65
C GLU A 88 9.98 1.44 11.13
N SER A 89 8.88 0.80 11.57
CA SER A 89 8.78 0.27 12.93
C SER A 89 9.84 -0.82 13.18
N PRO A 90 10.22 -1.11 14.43
CA PRO A 90 11.22 -2.14 14.72
C PRO A 90 10.89 -3.51 14.09
N GLY A 91 9.61 -3.91 14.12
CA GLY A 91 9.16 -5.16 13.51
C GLY A 91 9.26 -5.16 11.99
N LEU A 92 8.86 -4.08 11.32
CA LEU A 92 8.97 -3.95 9.86
C LEU A 92 10.44 -3.86 9.42
N ALA A 93 11.27 -3.16 10.18
CA ALA A 93 12.71 -3.06 9.96
C ALA A 93 13.38 -4.44 10.04
N ALA A 94 13.06 -5.22 11.08
CA ALA A 94 13.58 -6.57 11.27
C ALA A 94 13.17 -7.51 10.13
N LEU A 95 11.89 -7.51 9.74
CA LEU A 95 11.42 -8.30 8.60
C LEU A 95 12.13 -7.91 7.30
N ARG A 96 12.23 -6.61 7.00
CA ARG A 96 12.94 -6.14 5.80
C ARG A 96 14.43 -6.50 5.81
N ALA A 97 15.10 -6.41 6.96
CA ALA A 97 16.49 -6.83 7.09
C ALA A 97 16.65 -8.33 6.83
N HIS A 98 15.78 -9.16 7.40
CA HIS A 98 15.76 -10.60 7.16
C HIS A 98 15.55 -10.92 5.67
N LEU A 99 14.59 -10.27 5.02
CA LEU A 99 14.34 -10.51 3.59
C LEU A 99 15.52 -10.11 2.71
N ARG A 100 16.27 -9.05 3.07
CA ARG A 100 17.50 -8.67 2.35
C ARG A 100 18.59 -9.72 2.48
N GLU A 101 18.72 -10.33 3.65
CA GLU A 101 19.66 -11.43 3.88
C GLU A 101 19.25 -12.69 3.11
N ALA A 102 17.97 -13.04 3.15
CA ALA A 102 17.46 -14.26 2.53
C ALA A 102 17.37 -14.20 1.00
N LEU A 103 16.99 -13.05 0.43
CA LEU A 103 16.68 -12.90 -1.00
C LEU A 103 17.66 -12.00 -1.77
N GLY A 104 18.47 -11.22 -1.06
CA GLY A 104 19.34 -10.19 -1.63
C GLY A 104 18.79 -8.77 -1.44
N ALA A 105 19.70 -7.82 -1.20
CA ALA A 105 19.35 -6.44 -0.87
C ALA A 105 18.61 -5.71 -2.01
N ASP A 106 18.89 -6.05 -3.26
CA ASP A 106 18.25 -5.47 -4.44
C ASP A 106 16.79 -5.94 -4.63
N LYS A 107 16.38 -7.01 -3.94
CA LYS A 107 15.01 -7.54 -4.01
C LYS A 107 14.05 -6.82 -3.07
N VAL A 108 14.55 -6.12 -2.06
CA VAL A 108 13.73 -5.42 -1.07
C VAL A 108 13.66 -3.93 -1.40
N PRO A 109 12.46 -3.35 -1.58
CA PRO A 109 12.33 -1.92 -1.86
C PRO A 109 13.03 -1.05 -0.79
N PRO A 110 13.76 0.00 -1.20
CA PRO A 110 14.54 0.81 -0.26
C PRO A 110 13.65 1.54 0.75
N VAL A 111 12.47 1.99 0.33
CA VAL A 111 11.51 2.70 1.18
C VAL A 111 10.22 1.89 1.30
N PRO A 112 9.77 1.54 2.52
CA PRO A 112 8.49 0.91 2.69
C PRO A 112 7.38 1.96 2.48
N HIS A 113 6.45 1.65 1.60
CA HIS A 113 5.35 2.55 1.27
C HIS A 113 4.11 1.76 0.87
N LEU A 114 2.96 2.40 1.01
CA LEU A 114 1.69 1.94 0.46
C LEU A 114 1.33 2.85 -0.71
N SER A 115 1.29 2.29 -1.92
CA SER A 115 0.86 3.06 -3.09
C SER A 115 -0.63 3.37 -2.99
N LEU A 116 -0.98 4.64 -3.21
CA LEU A 116 -2.38 5.09 -3.25
C LEU A 116 -2.89 5.12 -4.69
N TYR A 117 -2.01 5.48 -5.63
CA TYR A 117 -2.30 5.56 -7.04
C TYR A 117 -1.10 5.13 -7.89
N TYR A 118 -1.39 4.42 -8.98
CA TYR A 118 -0.48 4.23 -10.10
C TYR A 118 -0.92 5.12 -11.25
N ILE A 119 -0.02 5.96 -11.75
CA ILE A 119 -0.29 6.96 -12.79
C ILE A 119 0.83 6.85 -13.82
N ASP A 120 0.44 6.52 -15.05
CA ASP A 120 1.34 6.34 -16.18
C ASP A 120 2.05 7.66 -16.55
N ASP A 121 3.19 7.57 -17.23
CA ASP A 121 3.95 8.75 -17.65
C ASP A 121 3.18 9.63 -18.65
N ALA A 122 2.22 9.06 -19.41
CA ALA A 122 1.32 9.85 -20.25
C ALA A 122 0.46 10.85 -19.45
N ASP A 123 0.24 10.57 -18.16
CA ASP A 123 -0.56 11.33 -17.20
C ASP A 123 0.30 11.89 -16.05
N ARG A 124 1.62 12.00 -16.22
CA ARG A 124 2.57 12.42 -15.16
C ARG A 124 2.17 13.67 -14.37
N ASP A 125 1.55 14.66 -15.04
CA ASP A 125 1.16 15.92 -14.40
C ASP A 125 0.00 15.72 -13.41
N ASP A 126 -0.74 14.63 -13.54
CA ASP A 126 -1.84 14.26 -12.64
C ASP A 126 -1.32 13.81 -11.26
N ARG A 127 -0.07 13.35 -11.15
CA ARG A 127 0.51 12.88 -9.88
C ARG A 127 0.49 13.97 -8.80
N ALA A 128 1.00 15.15 -9.15
CA ALA A 128 0.99 16.31 -8.25
C ALA A 128 -0.43 16.82 -8.01
N ARG A 129 -1.29 16.82 -9.04
CA ARG A 129 -2.69 17.23 -8.92
C ARG A 129 -3.44 16.36 -7.91
N VAL A 130 -3.32 15.04 -8.02
CA VAL A 130 -3.94 14.07 -7.11
C VAL A 130 -3.48 14.29 -5.67
N ALA A 131 -2.16 14.40 -5.44
CA ALA A 131 -1.63 14.60 -4.09
C ALA A 131 -2.12 15.92 -3.47
N ASN A 132 -2.20 16.99 -4.25
CA ASN A 132 -2.75 18.27 -3.80
C ASN A 132 -4.24 18.18 -3.52
N GLU A 133 -5.01 17.48 -4.36
CA GLU A 133 -6.44 17.28 -4.15
C GLU A 133 -6.72 16.47 -2.88
N LEU A 134 -5.95 15.41 -2.61
CA LEU A 134 -6.06 14.66 -1.37
C LEU A 134 -5.80 15.53 -0.12
N LYS A 135 -4.82 16.43 -0.18
CA LYS A 135 -4.52 17.36 0.91
C LYS A 135 -5.62 18.40 1.07
N ASN A 136 -6.00 19.06 -0.01
CA ASN A 136 -6.96 20.18 0.00
C ASN A 136 -8.39 19.73 0.34
N SER A 137 -8.76 18.50 -0.02
CA SER A 137 -10.06 17.92 0.32
C SER A 137 -10.13 17.35 1.75
N GLY A 138 -9.04 17.41 2.53
CA GLY A 138 -8.99 16.82 3.87
C GLY A 138 -8.93 15.28 3.88
N ARG A 139 -8.60 14.65 2.75
CA ARG A 139 -8.32 13.20 2.66
C ARG A 139 -6.98 12.84 3.30
N VAL A 140 -6.02 13.76 3.33
CA VAL A 140 -4.76 13.63 4.05
C VAL A 140 -4.73 14.67 5.16
N VAL A 141 -4.62 14.19 6.41
CA VAL A 141 -4.64 15.02 7.61
C VAL A 141 -3.31 14.87 8.34
N GLY A 142 -2.65 16.00 8.62
CA GLY A 142 -1.43 16.00 9.44
C GLY A 142 -1.73 15.63 10.89
N ARG A 143 -0.82 14.90 11.54
CA ARG A 143 -0.95 14.47 12.93
C ARG A 143 0.02 15.24 13.83
N PRO A 144 -0.30 15.43 15.13
CA PRO A 144 0.57 16.14 16.08
C PRO A 144 1.95 15.48 16.26
N ASP A 145 2.05 14.17 16.02
CA ASP A 145 3.31 13.41 16.11
C ASP A 145 4.19 13.54 14.85
N GLY A 146 3.81 14.41 13.91
CA GLY A 146 4.54 14.63 12.65
C GLY A 146 4.22 13.61 11.55
N GLY A 147 3.36 12.63 11.81
CA GLY A 147 2.86 11.69 10.80
C GLY A 147 1.62 12.23 10.05
N VAL A 148 0.99 11.35 9.27
CA VAL A 148 -0.28 11.65 8.59
C VAL A 148 -1.34 10.59 8.89
N ALA A 149 -2.61 10.96 8.76
CA ALA A 149 -3.74 10.05 8.69
C ALA A 149 -4.47 10.23 7.37
N LEU A 150 -5.04 9.14 6.86
CA LEU A 150 -5.93 9.13 5.71
C LEU A 150 -7.38 9.18 6.20
N ASN A 151 -8.15 10.16 5.73
CA ASN A 151 -9.57 10.25 6.04
C ASN A 151 -10.38 9.39 5.07
N CYS A 152 -10.84 8.24 5.58
CA CYS A 152 -11.58 7.21 4.87
C CYS A 152 -13.11 7.38 4.94
N ALA A 153 -13.59 8.53 5.40
CA ALA A 153 -15.02 8.85 5.45
C ALA A 153 -15.64 8.78 4.04
N GLN A 154 -16.93 8.49 3.92
CA GLN A 154 -17.55 8.47 2.59
C GLN A 154 -17.54 9.87 1.97
N GLU A 155 -17.87 10.87 2.77
CA GLU A 155 -17.85 12.29 2.41
C GLU A 155 -16.85 13.04 3.31
N VAL A 156 -16.19 14.06 2.77
CA VAL A 156 -15.31 14.94 3.55
C VAL A 156 -15.78 16.37 3.35
N GLY A 157 -16.10 17.03 4.46
CA GLY A 157 -16.57 18.41 4.46
C GLY A 157 -16.88 18.93 5.86
N PRO A 158 -17.28 20.21 5.97
CA PRO A 158 -17.66 20.81 7.23
C PRO A 158 -18.78 20.02 7.91
N GLY A 159 -18.59 19.65 9.18
CA GLY A 159 -19.58 18.91 9.97
C GLY A 159 -19.62 17.39 9.72
N THR A 160 -18.79 16.85 8.82
CA THR A 160 -18.60 15.40 8.68
C THR A 160 -17.64 14.88 9.74
N GLU A 161 -18.00 13.77 10.39
CA GLU A 161 -17.10 13.09 11.32
C GLU A 161 -15.99 12.39 10.52
N PRO A 162 -14.71 12.64 10.81
CA PRO A 162 -13.62 12.05 10.04
C PRO A 162 -13.40 10.59 10.43
N ASP A 163 -13.23 9.71 9.44
CA ASP A 163 -12.84 8.31 9.66
C ASP A 163 -11.34 8.18 9.42
N LEU A 164 -10.55 8.59 10.41
CA LEU A 164 -9.10 8.70 10.28
C LEU A 164 -8.40 7.35 10.46
N LEU A 165 -7.55 7.02 9.49
CA LEU A 165 -6.70 5.86 9.52
C LEU A 165 -5.22 6.29 9.44
N SER A 166 -4.48 6.12 10.53
CA SER A 166 -3.05 6.50 10.63
C SER A 166 -2.08 5.40 10.23
N GLY A 167 -2.58 4.26 9.76
CA GLY A 167 -1.80 3.05 9.48
C GLY A 167 -2.73 1.87 9.20
N PHE A 168 -2.20 0.67 9.03
CA PHE A 168 -3.03 -0.52 8.86
C PHE A 168 -2.39 -1.74 9.52
N GLU A 169 -3.22 -2.76 9.78
CA GLU A 169 -2.79 -4.03 10.32
C GLU A 169 -2.45 -5.00 9.19
N GLY A 170 -1.17 -5.33 9.06
CA GLY A 170 -0.65 -6.40 8.21
C GLY A 170 -0.72 -7.72 8.96
N ALA A 171 -1.85 -8.40 8.85
CA ALA A 171 -2.07 -9.74 9.43
C ALA A 171 -1.67 -10.88 8.48
N GLU A 172 -1.38 -10.57 7.22
CA GLU A 172 -1.01 -11.55 6.20
C GLU A 172 0.11 -11.01 5.31
N ILE A 173 0.99 -11.90 4.85
CA ILE A 173 1.89 -11.66 3.72
C ILE A 173 1.35 -12.43 2.53
N TRP A 174 1.18 -11.75 1.40
CA TRP A 174 0.69 -12.36 0.17
C TRP A 174 1.85 -12.55 -0.81
N ILE A 175 1.90 -13.73 -1.41
CA ILE A 175 2.74 -13.98 -2.57
C ILE A 175 1.87 -13.77 -3.80
N ALA A 176 2.27 -12.83 -4.64
CA ALA A 176 1.53 -12.48 -5.84
C ALA A 176 2.42 -12.62 -7.08
N LYS A 177 1.83 -13.14 -8.16
CA LYS A 177 2.40 -13.11 -9.50
C LYS A 177 2.00 -11.80 -10.16
N CYS A 178 2.98 -10.95 -10.42
CA CYS A 178 2.77 -9.58 -10.90
C CYS A 178 3.22 -9.38 -12.36
N ASP A 179 3.08 -10.41 -13.19
CA ASP A 179 3.44 -10.34 -14.61
C ASP A 179 2.40 -9.54 -15.39
N GLY A 180 2.83 -8.48 -16.11
CA GLY A 180 1.95 -7.67 -16.93
C GLY A 180 1.16 -6.60 -16.16
N PRO A 181 0.00 -6.17 -16.69
CA PRO A 181 -0.76 -5.05 -16.11
C PRO A 181 -1.38 -5.41 -14.76
N VAL A 182 -1.50 -4.42 -13.87
CA VAL A 182 -1.96 -4.58 -12.48
C VAL A 182 -3.30 -5.33 -12.34
N PRO A 183 -4.33 -5.10 -13.18
CA PRO A 183 -5.57 -5.87 -13.10
C PRO A 183 -5.42 -7.39 -13.32
N GLY A 184 -4.31 -7.83 -13.92
CA GLY A 184 -4.00 -9.24 -14.15
C GLY A 184 -3.10 -9.85 -13.08
N TRP A 185 -2.78 -9.14 -12.01
CA TRP A 185 -1.98 -9.69 -10.91
C TRP A 185 -2.77 -10.72 -10.11
N GLU A 186 -2.11 -11.80 -9.73
CA GLU A 186 -2.75 -12.95 -9.08
C GLU A 186 -2.09 -13.27 -7.74
N VAL A 187 -2.88 -13.36 -6.67
CA VAL A 187 -2.39 -13.88 -5.38
C VAL A 187 -2.31 -15.39 -5.48
N VAL A 188 -1.09 -15.94 -5.41
CA VAL A 188 -0.83 -17.38 -5.51
C VAL A 188 -0.75 -18.06 -4.15
N ASP A 189 -0.44 -17.32 -3.09
CA ASP A 189 -0.32 -17.85 -1.74
C ASP A 189 -0.52 -16.75 -0.69
N LYS A 190 -0.94 -17.14 0.52
CA LYS A 190 -1.13 -16.26 1.68
C LYS A 190 -0.54 -16.90 2.92
N ILE A 191 0.20 -16.10 3.68
CA ILE A 191 0.86 -16.50 4.93
C ILE A 191 0.25 -15.66 6.04
N SER A 192 -0.51 -16.30 6.94
CA SER A 192 -1.03 -15.64 8.14
C SER A 192 0.09 -15.38 9.14
N LEU A 193 0.08 -14.18 9.72
CA LEU A 193 1.03 -13.76 10.75
C LEU A 193 0.48 -14.02 12.15
N ALA A 194 1.38 -14.17 13.12
CA ALA A 194 1.07 -14.48 14.52
C ALA A 194 0.63 -13.26 15.32
#